data_AF-A0A367CAC6-F1
#
_entry.id   AF-A0A367CAC6-F1
#
_cell.length_a   1.000
_cell.length_b   1.000
_cell.length_c   1.000
_cell.angle_alpha   90.00
_cell.angle_beta   90.00
_cell.angle_gamma   90.00
#
_symmetry.space_group_name_H-M   'P 1'
#
loop_
_entity.id
_entity.type
_entity.pdbx_description
1 polymer ?
#
loop_
_entity_poly.entity_id
_entity_poly.type
_entity_poly.pdbx_seq_one_letter_code
_entity_poly.pdbx_strand_id
1 'polypeptide(L)'
;MGYEIVPSKHVIKYLKKIKEKPLKEKFLNIIYDEIAINPYSGSQKTRDLSGIWSRGFTYAGTTYRIAYEIEENMVIPVLLCGTHENFYEQLKNIKG
;
A
#
# COMPACT_ATOMS: atom_id res chain seq x y z
N MET A 1 -13.44 15.36 -3.44
CA MET A 1 -13.14 14.86 -2.07
C MET A 1 -12.39 13.56 -2.23
N GLY A 2 -11.16 13.48 -1.71
CA GLY A 2 -10.38 12.24 -1.67
C GLY A 2 -10.53 11.57 -0.30
N TYR A 3 -10.09 10.32 -0.21
CA TYR A 3 -10.06 9.57 1.03
C TYR A 3 -8.90 10.03 1.94
N GLU A 4 -9.11 9.99 3.25
CA GLU A 4 -8.04 10.19 4.24
C GLU A 4 -7.13 8.95 4.28
N ILE A 5 -5.82 9.16 4.16
CA ILE A 5 -4.83 8.08 4.26
C ILE A 5 -4.34 7.95 5.71
N VAL A 6 -4.50 6.76 6.29
CA VAL A 6 -3.95 6.42 7.62
C VAL A 6 -2.87 5.35 7.47
N PRO A 7 -1.58 5.72 7.41
CA PRO A 7 -0.51 4.76 7.23
C PRO A 7 -0.18 4.01 8.52
N SER A 8 -0.01 2.69 8.44
CA SER A 8 0.42 1.87 9.57
C SER A 8 1.86 2.19 10.00
N LYS A 9 2.22 1.76 11.22
CA LYS A 9 3.61 1.85 11.71
C LYS A 9 4.61 1.15 10.77
N HIS A 10 4.20 0.07 10.10
CA HIS A 10 5.05 -0.66 9.15
C HIS A 10 5.33 0.17 7.90
N VAL A 11 4.29 0.81 7.34
CA VAL A 11 4.40 1.70 6.18
C VAL A 11 5.30 2.90 6.51
N ILE A 12 5.06 3.56 7.64
CA ILE A 12 5.88 4.71 8.06
C ILE A 12 7.34 4.30 8.23
N LYS A 13 7.62 3.15 8.87
CA LYS A 13 8.99 2.64 9.04
C LYS A 13 9.64 2.30 7.70
N TYR A 14 8.92 1.68 6.77
CA TYR A 14 9.44 1.32 5.46
C TYR A 14 9.80 2.59 4.64
N LEU A 15 8.87 3.54 4.51
CA LEU A 15 9.09 4.79 3.78
C LEU A 15 10.24 5.64 4.35
N LYS A 16 10.49 5.57 5.67
CA LYS A 16 11.64 6.22 6.30
C LYS A 16 12.98 5.56 5.95
N LYS A 17 13.00 4.26 5.68
CA LYS A 17 14.22 3.50 5.34
C LYS A 17 14.65 3.68 3.88
N ILE A 18 13.74 4.05 2.98
CA ILE A 18 14.05 4.27 1.57
C ILE A 18 15.00 5.48 1.45
N LYS A 19 16.23 5.22 0.98
CA LYS A 19 17.25 6.25 0.74
C LYS A 19 17.11 6.90 -0.64
N GLU A 20 16.66 6.14 -1.63
CA GLU A 20 16.44 6.63 -2.99
C GLU A 20 15.21 7.54 -3.03
N LYS A 21 15.45 8.84 -3.18
CA LYS A 21 14.39 9.86 -3.22
C LYS A 21 13.32 9.55 -4.28
N PRO A 22 13.67 9.19 -5.54
CA PRO A 22 12.64 8.98 -6.57
C PRO A 22 11.74 7.77 -6.27
N LEU A 23 12.30 6.69 -5.69
CA LEU A 23 11.51 5.54 -5.24
C LEU A 23 10.56 5.94 -4.11
N LYS A 24 11.05 6.69 -3.12
CA LYS A 24 10.23 7.18 -2.02
C LYS A 24 9.11 8.09 -2.52
N GLU A 25 9.41 9.01 -3.42
CA GLU A 25 8.43 9.89 -4.04
C GLU A 25 7.39 9.08 -4.84
N LYS A 26 7.80 8.03 -5.56
CA LYS A 26 6.86 7.17 -6.27
C LYS A 26 5.88 6.47 -5.32
N PHE A 27 6.35 5.98 -4.18
CA PHE A 27 5.46 5.46 -3.14
C PHE A 27 4.48 6.52 -2.62
N LEU A 28 4.98 7.72 -2.30
CA LEU A 28 4.16 8.80 -1.77
C LEU A 28 3.09 9.23 -2.78
N ASN A 29 3.44 9.40 -4.05
CA ASN A 29 2.50 9.74 -5.12
C ASN A 29 1.40 8.67 -5.25
N ILE A 30 1.78 7.39 -5.28
CA ILE A 30 0.79 6.32 -5.40
C ILE A 30 -0.16 6.31 -4.18
N ILE A 31 0.36 6.54 -2.97
CA ILE A 31 -0.44 6.52 -1.74
C ILE A 31 -1.36 7.74 -1.65
N TYR A 32 -0.82 8.94 -1.81
CA TYR A 32 -1.52 10.19 -1.49
C TYR A 32 -2.20 10.85 -2.68
N ASP A 33 -1.77 10.57 -3.91
CA ASP A 33 -2.36 11.15 -5.12
C ASP A 33 -3.18 10.13 -5.90
N GLU A 34 -2.75 8.86 -5.94
CA GLU A 34 -3.47 7.86 -6.75
C GLU A 34 -4.49 7.04 -5.93
N ILE A 35 -4.09 6.48 -4.79
CA ILE A 35 -4.98 5.67 -3.92
C ILE A 35 -5.97 6.57 -3.18
N ALA A 36 -5.55 7.72 -2.66
CA ALA A 36 -6.45 8.64 -1.97
C ALA A 36 -7.59 9.16 -2.89
N ILE A 37 -7.33 9.32 -4.19
CA ILE A 37 -8.32 9.81 -5.15
C ILE A 37 -9.22 8.68 -5.66
N ASN A 38 -8.63 7.53 -5.98
CA ASN A 38 -9.37 6.38 -6.52
C ASN A 38 -8.88 5.06 -5.90
N PRO A 39 -9.32 4.72 -4.67
CA PRO A 39 -8.83 3.55 -3.97
C PRO A 39 -9.28 2.23 -4.60
N TYR A 40 -10.33 2.24 -5.42
CA TYR A 40 -10.81 1.05 -6.14
C TYR A 40 -10.01 0.73 -7.41
N SER A 41 -9.01 1.55 -7.76
CA SER A 41 -8.12 1.29 -8.91
C SER A 41 -7.10 0.16 -8.69
N GLY A 42 -6.99 -0.35 -7.46
CA GLY A 42 -6.16 -1.50 -7.14
C GLY A 42 -6.82 -2.85 -7.46
N SER A 43 -6.14 -3.94 -7.14
CA SER A 43 -6.71 -5.30 -7.22
C SER A 43 -7.21 -5.74 -5.86
N GLN A 44 -8.52 -5.98 -5.74
CA GLN A 44 -9.13 -6.57 -4.55
C GLN A 44 -8.63 -8.00 -4.36
N LYS A 45 -8.31 -8.37 -3.11
CA LYS A 45 -7.89 -9.71 -2.72
C LYS A 45 -9.08 -10.53 -2.23
N THR A 46 -8.92 -11.85 -2.33
CA THR A 46 -9.94 -12.84 -2.01
C THR A 46 -9.41 -13.83 -0.97
N ARG A 47 -10.31 -14.69 -0.46
CA ARG A 47 -9.99 -15.73 0.53
C ARG A 47 -9.36 -15.13 1.80
N ASP A 48 -8.18 -15.60 2.21
CA ASP A 48 -7.49 -15.19 3.44
C ASP A 48 -7.21 -13.68 3.53
N LEU A 49 -7.24 -12.96 2.41
CA LEU A 49 -6.99 -11.53 2.33
C LEU A 49 -8.21 -10.74 1.84
N SER A 50 -9.42 -11.32 1.97
CA SER A 50 -10.67 -10.62 1.62
C SER A 50 -10.79 -9.28 2.36
N GLY A 51 -11.25 -8.24 1.66
CA GLY A 51 -11.33 -6.88 2.17
C GLY A 51 -10.08 -6.03 1.93
N ILE A 52 -8.95 -6.64 1.53
CA ILE A 52 -7.71 -5.93 1.23
C ILE A 52 -7.59 -5.64 -0.25
N TRP A 53 -7.12 -4.45 -0.57
CA TRP A 53 -6.75 -4.00 -1.91
C TRP A 53 -5.23 -3.96 -2.04
N SER A 54 -4.72 -4.25 -3.23
CA SER A 54 -3.30 -4.12 -3.52
C SER A 54 -3.05 -3.33 -4.80
N ARG A 55 -2.12 -2.38 -4.74
CA ARG A 55 -1.61 -1.66 -5.92
C ARG A 55 -0.13 -1.94 -6.10
N GLY A 56 0.26 -2.39 -7.29
CA GLY A 56 1.65 -2.70 -7.63
C GLY A 56 2.25 -1.68 -8.59
N PHE A 57 3.56 -1.50 -8.52
CA PHE A 57 4.32 -0.73 -9.51
C PHE A 57 5.74 -1.29 -9.66
N THR A 58 6.38 -1.02 -10.79
CA THR A 58 7.77 -1.41 -11.05
C THR A 58 8.67 -0.19 -11.04
N TYR A 59 9.81 -0.28 -10.37
CA TYR A 59 10.86 0.74 -10.33
C TYR A 59 12.23 0.08 -10.40
N ALA A 60 13.08 0.51 -11.33
CA ALA A 60 14.43 -0.02 -11.55
C ALA A 60 14.48 -1.57 -11.61
N GLY A 61 13.53 -2.18 -12.34
CA GLY A 61 13.43 -3.65 -12.49
C GLY A 61 12.85 -4.38 -11.27
N THR A 62 12.59 -3.69 -10.15
CA THR A 62 11.98 -4.27 -8.95
C THR A 62 10.48 -3.97 -8.91
N THR A 63 9.66 -4.98 -8.66
CA THR A 63 8.22 -4.81 -8.41
C THR A 63 7.96 -4.57 -6.93
N TYR A 64 7.19 -3.53 -6.65
CA TYR A 64 6.73 -3.11 -5.33
C TYR A 64 5.22 -3.21 -5.24
N ARG A 65 4.71 -3.31 -4.01
CA ARG A 65 3.28 -3.34 -3.71
C ARG A 65 2.93 -2.48 -2.50
N ILE A 66 1.69 -2.00 -2.51
CA ILE A 66 1.04 -1.29 -1.41
C ILE A 66 -0.26 -2.03 -1.13
N ALA A 67 -0.48 -2.43 0.12
CA ALA A 67 -1.70 -3.05 0.59
C ALA A 67 -2.48 -2.08 1.47
N TYR A 68 -3.78 -1.97 1.23
CA TYR A 68 -4.66 -1.04 1.93
C TYR A 68 -6.09 -1.57 2.03
N GLU A 69 -6.88 -0.98 2.93
CA GLU A 69 -8.31 -1.23 3.08
C GLU A 69 -9.10 0.01 2.67
N ILE A 70 -10.41 -0.14 2.45
CA ILE A 70 -11.31 0.95 2.16
C ILE A 70 -12.42 0.93 3.19
N GLU A 71 -12.47 1.94 4.05
CA GLU A 71 -13.53 2.09 5.06
C GLU A 71 -14.64 3.03 4.56
N GLU A 72 -15.87 2.82 5.05
CA GLU A 72 -17.06 3.59 4.64
C GLU A 72 -16.94 5.10 4.94
N ASN A 73 -16.15 5.48 5.94
CA ASN A 73 -15.91 6.87 6.33
C ASN A 73 -14.89 7.60 5.42
N MET A 74 -14.64 7.10 4.22
CA MET A 74 -13.61 7.59 3.31
C MET A 74 -12.20 7.56 3.92
N VAL A 75 -11.89 6.54 4.71
CA VAL A 75 -10.56 6.31 5.30
C VAL A 75 -9.90 5.12 4.61
N ILE A 76 -8.60 5.25 4.32
CA ILE A 76 -7.76 4.22 3.73
C ILE A 76 -6.63 3.86 4.70
N PRO A 77 -6.79 2.79 5.48
CA PRO A 77 -5.69 2.20 6.22
C PRO A 77 -4.65 1.61 5.25
N VAL A 78 -3.44 2.16 5.22
CA VAL A 78 -2.33 1.56 4.44
C VAL A 78 -1.55 0.64 5.37
N LEU A 79 -1.61 -0.66 5.09
CA LEU A 79 -1.19 -1.71 6.00
C LEU A 79 0.29 -2.05 5.86
N LEU A 80 0.73 -2.23 4.62
CA LEU A 80 2.07 -2.67 4.28
C LEU A 80 2.47 -2.12 2.90
N CYS A 81 3.72 -1.70 2.77
CA CYS A 81 4.35 -1.42 1.49
C CYS A 81 5.75 -2.03 1.45
N GLY A 82 6.16 -2.52 0.28
CA GLY A 82 7.40 -3.29 0.17
C GLY A 82 7.66 -3.87 -1.22
N THR A 83 8.78 -4.58 -1.35
CA THR A 83 9.08 -5.41 -2.52
C THR A 83 8.06 -6.54 -2.66
N HIS A 84 7.95 -7.12 -3.85
CA HIS A 84 7.08 -8.27 -4.11
C HIS A 84 7.44 -9.51 -3.25
N GLU A 85 8.74 -9.71 -3.02
CA GLU A 85 9.26 -10.87 -2.28
C GLU A 85 8.67 -10.93 -0.86
N ASN A 86 8.08 -12.08 -0.51
CA ASN A 86 7.45 -12.35 0.79
C ASN A 86 6.37 -11.34 1.23
N PHE A 87 5.86 -10.49 0.31
CA PHE A 87 4.92 -9.41 0.64
C PHE A 87 3.62 -9.94 1.24
N TYR A 88 3.03 -10.97 0.61
CA TYR A 88 1.75 -11.51 1.05
C TYR A 88 1.87 -12.34 2.33
N GLU A 89 3.00 -13.03 2.53
CA GLU A 89 3.25 -13.74 3.78
C GLU A 89 3.40 -12.76 4.95
N GLN A 90 4.15 -11.68 4.78
CA GLN A 90 4.24 -10.61 5.77
C GLN A 90 2.86 -9.97 6.04
N LEU A 91 2.09 -9.71 4.99
CA LEU A 91 0.74 -9.14 5.13
C LEU A 91 -0.20 -10.07 5.91
N LYS A 92 -0.14 -11.38 5.66
CA LYS A 92 -0.93 -12.37 6.42
C LYS A 92 -0.57 -12.36 7.89
N ASN A 93 0.71 -12.25 8.25
CA ASN A 93 1.15 -12.14 9.66
C ASN A 93 0.71 -10.84 10.36
N ILE A 94 0.35 -9.80 9.60
CA ILE A 94 -0.19 -8.55 10.16
C ILE A 94 -1.71 -8.65 10.37
N LYS A 95 -2.39 -9.52 9.61
CA LYS A 95 -3.86 -9.61 9.54
C LYS A 95 -4.47 -10.84 10.21
N GLY A 96 -3.71 -11.92 10.35
CA GLY A 96 -4.04 -13.08 11.19
C GLY A 96 -3.59 -12.85 12.62
#